data_AF-A0A3D0ESH4-F1
#
_entry.id   AF-A0A3D0ESH4-F1
#
_cell.length_a   1.000
_cell.length_b   1.000
_cell.length_c   1.000
_cell.angle_alpha   90.00
_cell.angle_beta   90.00
_cell.angle_gamma   90.00
#
_symmetry.space_group_name_H-M   'P 1'
#
loop_
_entity.id
_entity.type
_entity.pdbx_description
1 polymer ?
#
loop_
_entity_poly.entity_id
_entity_poly.type
_entity_poly.pdbx_seq_one_letter_code
_entity_poly.pdbx_strand_id
1 'polypeptide(L)' 'MPKIADLEVTPNPNARKFVLKEPITYGVAKSYESAEEAIGDELASNL' A
#
# COMPACT_ATOMS: atom_id res chain seq x y z
N MET A 1 -6.98 7.81 -5.95
CA MET A 1 -6.84 6.97 -4.74
C MET A 1 -7.82 5.80 -4.77
N PRO A 2 -7.38 4.56 -4.52
CA PRO A 2 -8.23 3.37 -4.41
C PRO A 2 -9.19 3.48 -3.22
N LYS A 3 -10.34 2.80 -3.28
CA LYS A 3 -11.27 2.77 -2.16
C LYS A 3 -10.91 1.67 -1.17
N ILE A 4 -10.84 2.02 0.12
CA ILE A 4 -10.64 1.07 1.21
C ILE A 4 -11.94 0.28 1.42
N ALA A 5 -11.82 -1.04 1.44
CA ALA A 5 -12.88 -1.97 1.80
C ALA A 5 -12.86 -2.25 3.31
N ASP A 6 -11.66 -2.46 3.87
CA ASP A 6 -11.45 -2.78 5.29
C ASP A 6 -10.07 -2.32 5.80
N LEU A 7 -9.95 -2.18 7.12
CA LEU A 7 -8.72 -1.83 7.82
C LEU A 7 -8.40 -2.89 8.88
N GLU A 8 -7.37 -3.67 8.64
CA GLU A 8 -6.93 -4.75 9.52
C GLU A 8 -5.74 -4.33 10.40
N VAL A 9 -5.71 -4.85 11.62
CA VAL A 9 -4.54 -4.77 12.51
C VAL A 9 -3.51 -5.80 12.09
N THR A 10 -2.23 -5.49 12.28
CA THR A 10 -1.14 -6.46 12.09
C THR A 10 -0.45 -6.74 13.43
N PRO A 11 0.31 -7.84 13.57
CA PRO A 11 1.11 -8.09 14.77
C PRO A 11 2.15 -7.00 15.05
N ASN A 12 2.60 -6.25 14.03
CA ASN A 12 3.47 -5.10 14.20
C ASN A 12 2.61 -3.85 14.53
N PRO A 13 2.73 -3.25 15.73
CA PRO A 13 1.90 -2.11 16.11
C PRO A 13 2.14 -0.87 15.23
N ASN A 14 3.28 -0.80 14.56
CA ASN A 14 3.64 0.30 13.64
C ASN A 14 3.15 0.05 12.20
N ALA A 15 2.46 -1.07 11.93
CA ALA A 15 1.97 -1.39 10.60
C ALA A 15 0.46 -1.65 10.57
N ARG A 16 -0.19 -1.15 9.53
CA ARG A 16 -1.62 -1.33 9.24
C ARG A 16 -1.77 -1.99 7.87
N LYS A 17 -2.77 -2.86 7.73
CA LYS A 17 -3.10 -3.49 6.45
C LYS A 17 -4.42 -2.94 5.94
N PHE A 18 -4.37 -2.30 4.78
CA PHE A 18 -5.56 -1.80 4.09
C PHE A 18 -6.00 -2.83 3.05
N VAL A 19 -7.24 -3.30 3.15
CA VAL A 19 -7.86 -4.12 2.10
C VAL A 19 -8.58 -3.17 1.14
N LEU A 20 -8.25 -3.22 -0.14
CA LEU A 20 -8.82 -2.34 -1.17
C LEU A 20 -10.00 -3.02 -1.87
N LYS A 21 -10.99 -2.24 -2.32
CA LYS A 21 -12.12 -2.76 -3.12
C LYS A 21 -11.67 -3.21 -4.50
N GLU A 22 -10.75 -2.47 -5.10
CA GLU A 22 -10.15 -2.79 -6.40
C GLU A 22 -8.64 -3.08 -6.25
N PRO A 23 -8.12 -4.14 -6.90
CA PRO A 23 -6.69 -4.44 -6.85
C PRO A 23 -5.88 -3.39 -7.61
N ILE A 24 -4.70 -3.04 -7.08
CA ILE A 24 -3.83 -2.00 -7.67
C ILE A 24 -2.60 -2.55 -8.40
N THR A 25 -2.20 -3.80 -8.14
CA THR A 25 -0.99 -4.38 -8.74
C THR A 25 -1.21 -5.67 -9.52
N TYR A 26 -2.47 -6.14 -9.64
CA TYR A 26 -2.88 -7.30 -10.44
C TYR A 26 -1.95 -8.53 -10.33
N GLY A 27 -1.54 -8.88 -9.11
CA GLY A 27 -0.72 -10.08 -8.83
C GLY A 27 0.77 -9.83 -8.65
N VAL A 28 1.25 -8.59 -8.79
CA VAL A 28 2.65 -8.23 -8.51
C VAL A 28 2.77 -7.58 -7.14
N ALA A 29 3.62 -8.10 -6.26
CA ALA A 29 3.93 -7.43 -5.00
C ALA A 29 4.99 -6.34 -5.22
N LYS A 30 4.81 -5.18 -4.59
CA LYS A 30 5.79 -4.09 -4.57
C LYS A 30 6.06 -3.70 -3.11
N SER A 31 7.31 -3.47 -2.76
CA SER A 31 7.74 -2.99 -1.44
C SER A 31 8.70 -1.82 -1.64
N TYR A 32 8.57 -0.81 -0.79
CA TYR A 32 9.38 0.40 -0.81
C TYR A 32 9.83 0.69 0.61
N GLU A 33 11.13 0.75 0.85
CA GLU A 33 11.70 1.01 2.18
C GLU A 33 11.99 2.49 2.40
N SER A 34 11.97 3.31 1.34
CA SER A 34 12.15 4.76 1.40
C SER A 34 11.29 5.50 0.38
N ALA A 35 11.12 6.81 0.58
CA ALA A 35 10.38 7.67 -0.35
C ALA A 35 11.04 7.71 -1.74
N GLU A 36 12.37 7.62 -1.80
CA GLU A 36 13.14 7.64 -3.05
C GLU A 36 12.86 6.41 -3.92
N GLU A 37 12.69 5.23 -3.31
CA GLU A 37 12.32 4.00 -4.04
C GLU A 37 10.91 4.09 -4.63
N ALA A 38 10.02 4.84 -4.00
CA ALA A 38 8.62 5.00 -4.39
C ALA A 38 8.38 6.07 -5.48
N ILE A 39 9.39 6.87 -5.85
CA ILE A 39 9.25 8.00 -6.81
C ILE A 39 8.60 7.58 -8.14
N GLY A 40 8.86 6.36 -8.61
CA GLY A 40 8.34 5.85 -9.88
C GLY A 40 6.91 5.30 -9.83
N ASP A 41 6.28 5.24 -8.65
CA ASP A 41 4.92 4.73 -8.48
C ASP A 41 3.99 5.86 -8.03
N GLU A 42 2.99 6.17 -8.87
CA GLU A 42 2.07 7.30 -8.65
C GLU A 42 1.35 7.22 -7.30
N LEU A 43 0.97 6.02 -6.86
CA LEU A 43 0.28 5.88 -5.59
C LEU A 43 1.28 5.95 -4.43
N ALA A 44 2.38 5.19 -4.50
CA ALA A 44 3.32 5.09 -3.39
C ALA A 44 4.07 6.42 -3.12
N SER A 45 4.37 7.20 -4.17
CA SER A 45 5.01 8.53 -4.03
C SER A 45 4.15 9.59 -3.32
N ASN A 46 2.86 9.32 -3.10
CA ASN A 46 1.92 10.22 -2.44
C ASN A 46 1.52 9.78 -1.01
N LEU A 47 2.20 8.77 -0.45
CA LEU A 47 1.99 8.25 0.91
C LEU A 47 3.08 8.73 1.87
#